data_AF-A0A2N4XQX8-F1
#
_entry.id   AF-A0A2N4XQX8-F1
#
_cell.length_a   1.000
_cell.length_b   1.000
_cell.length_c   1.000
_cell.angle_alpha   90.00
_cell.angle_beta   90.00
_cell.angle_gamma   90.00
#
_symmetry.space_group_name_H-M   'P 1'
#
loop_
_entity.id
_entity.type
_entity.pdbx_description
1 polymer ?
#
loop_
_entity_poly.entity_id
_entity_poly.type
_entity_poly.pdbx_seq_one_letter_code
_entity_poly.pdbx_strand_id
1 'polypeptide(L)'
;MKAGVQQQDNLLVLSPEPPARELAQDAEVILVSGYEPPKGAVHVNIDRPGAKVLLVMTSYEQINWRVTASPKTSIVAILVGGYHPSTVSTTLQTQGYMVKLPYAYETENLKFRELLVRLNQLFGVEQVNAFRGSYTLPALISVTAPDAPRADLTMQGPKPRASSSGFTFRLPTRDYGRARWTLSGPLNGGKEAYVSEGKIAVSESGDRAFRLRGDQLESVDVPTGQATSIALPPDFPRFSWAMDLAYDSKRNVVSIVTLGGEGFLYRFDARNQKWLDYRSVNNVDIFSLSYDAKADRYVAWTDQGSLLFISGTGDALFAQPVISRLESFGRVYDRGNGRPPRLQIAATGDDIALVYIVDGGVRNIWHYNLRTDAAALTYSRN
;
A
#
# COMPACT_ATOMS: atom_id res chain seq x y z
N MET A 1 -16.72 -56.06 11.15
CA MET A 1 -16.83 -54.68 10.65
C MET A 1 -17.09 -53.78 11.86
N LYS A 2 -16.17 -52.87 12.20
CA LYS A 2 -16.42 -51.88 13.25
C LYS A 2 -17.25 -50.75 12.63
N ALA A 3 -18.49 -50.60 13.10
CA ALA A 3 -19.30 -49.44 12.78
C ALA A 3 -18.61 -48.20 13.38
N GLY A 4 -18.07 -47.35 12.51
CA GLY A 4 -17.54 -46.05 12.90
C GLY A 4 -18.72 -45.17 13.32
N VAL A 5 -18.73 -44.77 14.59
CA VAL A 5 -19.62 -43.71 15.07
C VAL A 5 -19.19 -42.43 14.35
N GLN A 6 -19.95 -42.01 13.33
CA GLN A 6 -19.88 -40.65 12.84
C GLN A 6 -20.40 -39.76 13.97
N GLN A 7 -19.47 -39.14 14.69
CA GLN A 7 -19.77 -38.08 15.63
C GLN A 7 -20.43 -36.94 14.84
N GLN A 8 -21.74 -36.74 15.01
CA GLN A 8 -22.44 -35.61 14.42
C GLN A 8 -21.90 -34.34 15.07
N ASP A 9 -21.11 -33.58 14.33
CA ASP A 9 -20.75 -32.23 14.74
C ASP A 9 -22.01 -31.38 14.77
N ASN A 10 -22.23 -30.68 15.87
CA ASN A 10 -23.35 -29.75 15.97
C ASN A 10 -23.00 -28.49 15.18
N LEU A 11 -23.96 -28.02 14.37
CA LEU A 11 -23.86 -26.72 13.72
C LEU A 11 -23.89 -25.63 14.80
N LEU A 12 -22.86 -24.80 14.85
CA LEU A 12 -22.77 -23.68 15.78
C LEU A 12 -23.66 -22.54 15.28
N VAL A 13 -24.57 -22.07 16.12
CA VAL A 13 -25.36 -20.87 15.83
C VAL A 13 -24.46 -19.65 15.94
N LEU A 14 -24.37 -18.87 14.87
CA LEU A 14 -23.60 -17.62 14.84
C LEU A 14 -24.51 -16.45 15.19
N SER A 15 -24.25 -15.80 16.32
CA SER A 15 -24.98 -14.60 16.73
C SER A 15 -24.64 -13.43 15.80
N PRO A 16 -25.61 -12.64 15.32
CA PRO A 16 -25.36 -11.39 14.60
C PRO A 16 -25.07 -10.22 15.55
N GLU A 17 -25.22 -10.41 16.87
CA GLU A 17 -24.97 -9.36 17.86
C GLU A 17 -23.46 -9.11 18.01
N PRO A 18 -23.05 -7.86 18.32
CA PRO A 18 -21.65 -7.57 18.59
C PRO A 18 -21.12 -8.42 19.76
N PRO A 19 -19.94 -9.05 19.62
CA PRO A 19 -19.31 -9.81 20.71
C PRO A 19 -18.88 -8.88 21.84
N ALA A 20 -18.89 -9.40 23.08
CA ALA A 20 -18.39 -8.68 24.25
C ALA A 20 -16.87 -8.45 24.13
N ARG A 21 -16.41 -7.25 24.50
CA ARG A 21 -14.99 -6.83 24.35
C ARG A 21 -14.05 -7.72 25.18
N GLU A 22 -14.52 -8.17 26.32
CA GLU A 22 -13.79 -8.97 27.32
C GLU A 22 -13.43 -10.37 26.80
N LEU A 23 -14.05 -10.83 25.71
CA LEU A 23 -13.74 -12.13 25.10
C LEU A 23 -12.28 -12.23 24.63
N ALA A 24 -11.63 -11.11 24.30
CA ALA A 24 -10.21 -11.12 23.94
C ALA A 24 -9.27 -10.92 25.14
N GLN A 25 -9.80 -10.66 26.34
CA GLN A 25 -8.97 -10.42 27.51
C GLN A 25 -8.19 -11.70 27.87
N ASP A 26 -6.86 -11.57 27.87
CA ASP A 26 -5.90 -12.67 28.10
C ASP A 26 -6.02 -13.83 27.09
N ALA A 27 -6.69 -13.62 25.95
CA ALA A 27 -6.84 -14.62 24.91
C ALA A 27 -5.75 -14.47 23.83
N GLU A 28 -5.25 -15.61 23.35
CA GLU A 28 -4.50 -15.67 22.10
C GLU A 28 -5.47 -15.47 20.92
N VAL A 29 -5.19 -14.52 20.06
CA VAL A 29 -5.96 -14.27 18.85
C VAL A 29 -5.37 -15.07 17.71
N ILE A 30 -6.09 -16.10 17.26
CA ILE A 30 -5.69 -16.95 16.13
C ILE A 30 -6.52 -16.57 14.92
N LEU A 31 -5.86 -16.15 13.84
CA LEU A 31 -6.51 -15.79 12.59
C LEU A 31 -6.27 -16.86 11.52
N VAL A 32 -7.36 -17.41 11.00
CA VAL A 32 -7.37 -18.27 9.82
C VAL A 32 -8.09 -17.54 8.70
N SER A 33 -7.46 -17.39 7.55
CA SER A 33 -8.07 -16.65 6.43
C SER A 33 -7.73 -17.23 5.07
N GLY A 34 -8.69 -17.22 4.14
CA GLY A 34 -8.43 -17.71 2.79
C GLY A 34 -9.36 -17.18 1.72
N TYR A 35 -9.02 -17.42 0.46
CA TYR A 35 -9.86 -17.04 -0.66
C TYR A 35 -10.81 -18.20 -1.04
N GLU A 36 -10.24 -19.35 -1.37
CA GLU A 36 -10.93 -20.56 -1.83
C GLU A 36 -10.85 -21.71 -0.81
N PRO A 37 -11.96 -22.43 -0.56
CA PRO A 37 -11.90 -23.69 0.17
C PRO A 37 -11.35 -24.84 -0.70
N PRO A 38 -10.79 -25.89 -0.08
CA PRO A 38 -10.61 -27.16 -0.75
C PRO A 38 -11.97 -27.83 -1.01
N LYS A 39 -11.96 -29.00 -1.66
CA LYS A 39 -13.18 -29.81 -1.76
C LYS A 39 -13.62 -30.28 -0.37
N GLY A 40 -14.83 -29.91 0.04
CA GLY A 40 -15.43 -30.33 1.31
C GLY A 40 -15.25 -29.30 2.43
N ALA A 41 -15.20 -29.78 3.68
CA ALA A 41 -15.03 -28.93 4.85
C ALA A 41 -13.55 -28.62 5.11
N VAL A 42 -13.28 -27.46 5.73
CA VAL A 42 -11.96 -27.10 6.26
C VAL A 42 -11.92 -27.41 7.74
N HIS A 43 -11.00 -28.29 8.14
CA HIS A 43 -10.77 -28.67 9.53
C HIS A 43 -9.77 -27.71 10.17
N VAL A 44 -10.18 -27.06 11.25
CA VAL A 44 -9.32 -26.19 12.06
C VAL A 44 -9.13 -26.84 13.43
N ASN A 45 -7.91 -27.28 13.70
CA ASN A 45 -7.54 -27.92 14.96
C ASN A 45 -6.65 -27.00 15.79
N ILE A 46 -7.12 -26.62 16.98
CA ILE A 46 -6.40 -25.74 17.90
C ILE A 46 -5.88 -26.55 19.09
N ASP A 47 -4.56 -26.66 19.20
CA ASP A 47 -3.90 -27.34 20.32
C ASP A 47 -3.03 -26.34 21.08
N ARG A 48 -3.66 -25.60 21.99
CA ARG A 48 -3.06 -24.56 22.83
C ARG A 48 -3.39 -24.87 24.30
N PRO A 49 -2.80 -25.92 24.88
CA PRO A 49 -3.16 -26.38 26.22
C PRO A 49 -2.86 -25.29 27.26
N GLY A 50 -3.86 -24.97 28.09
CA GLY A 50 -3.80 -23.92 29.11
C GLY A 50 -4.10 -22.51 28.59
N ALA A 51 -4.20 -22.31 27.26
CA ALA A 51 -4.50 -21.01 26.69
C ALA A 51 -6.02 -20.79 26.53
N LYS A 52 -6.42 -19.52 26.63
CA LYS A 52 -7.67 -19.00 26.10
C LYS A 52 -7.43 -18.57 24.65
N VAL A 53 -8.34 -18.90 23.75
CA VAL A 53 -8.20 -18.64 22.31
C VAL A 53 -9.45 -17.93 21.79
N LEU A 54 -9.25 -16.76 21.19
CA LEU A 54 -10.22 -16.12 20.32
C LEU A 54 -9.91 -16.55 18.89
N LEU A 55 -10.73 -17.43 18.31
CA LEU A 55 -10.55 -17.91 16.95
C LEU A 55 -11.27 -17.00 15.97
N VAL A 56 -10.54 -16.44 15.02
CA VAL A 56 -11.06 -15.59 13.95
C VAL A 56 -10.90 -16.31 12.62
N MET A 57 -12.01 -16.52 11.92
CA MET A 57 -12.03 -17.18 10.60
C MET A 57 -12.64 -16.22 9.58
N THR A 58 -11.92 -15.93 8.51
CA THR A 58 -12.42 -15.07 7.43
C THR A 58 -12.21 -15.69 6.05
N SER A 59 -13.16 -15.52 5.13
CA SER A 59 -12.98 -16.01 3.76
C SER A 59 -13.65 -15.15 2.70
N TYR A 60 -13.18 -15.27 1.45
CA TYR A 60 -13.94 -14.74 0.31
C TYR A 60 -15.12 -15.65 -0.01
N GLU A 61 -14.83 -16.90 -0.37
CA GLU A 61 -15.83 -17.92 -0.66
C GLU A 61 -16.55 -18.43 0.59
N GLN A 62 -17.70 -19.07 0.38
CA GLN A 62 -18.42 -19.78 1.44
C GLN A 62 -17.63 -21.04 1.85
N ILE A 63 -17.36 -21.17 3.15
CA ILE A 63 -16.63 -22.30 3.72
C ILE A 63 -17.46 -23.00 4.79
N ASN A 64 -17.41 -24.34 4.78
CA ASN A 64 -17.90 -25.17 5.87
C ASN A 64 -16.74 -25.48 6.81
N TRP A 65 -16.67 -24.78 7.93
CA TRP A 65 -15.61 -24.95 8.92
C TRP A 65 -15.97 -26.08 9.90
N ARG A 66 -14.98 -26.92 10.22
CA ARG A 66 -15.07 -27.85 11.34
C ARG A 66 -13.99 -27.52 12.35
N VAL A 67 -14.38 -27.08 13.53
CA VAL A 67 -13.45 -26.61 14.57
C VAL A 67 -13.33 -27.62 15.69
N THR A 68 -12.10 -28.02 16.01
CA THR A 68 -11.77 -28.86 17.16
C THR A 68 -10.69 -28.21 18.00
N ALA A 69 -10.63 -28.58 19.27
CA ALA A 69 -9.57 -28.14 20.17
C ALA A 69 -9.09 -29.30 21.06
N SER A 70 -7.83 -29.25 21.49
CA SER A 70 -7.34 -30.22 22.48
C SER A 70 -8.02 -30.02 23.84
N PRO A 71 -8.13 -31.05 24.70
CA PRO A 71 -8.96 -30.99 25.92
C PRO A 71 -8.60 -29.88 26.92
N LYS A 72 -7.36 -29.36 26.86
CA LYS A 72 -6.88 -28.28 27.73
C LYS A 72 -6.90 -26.91 27.07
N THR A 73 -7.36 -26.81 25.83
CA THR A 73 -7.48 -25.56 25.08
C THR A 73 -8.87 -24.99 25.29
N SER A 74 -8.97 -23.72 25.69
CA SER A 74 -10.26 -23.03 25.84
C SER A 74 -10.49 -22.09 24.67
N ILE A 75 -11.37 -22.45 23.73
CA ILE A 75 -11.85 -21.50 22.71
C ILE A 75 -12.97 -20.67 23.32
N VAL A 76 -12.68 -19.41 23.63
CA VAL A 76 -13.63 -18.52 24.34
C VAL A 76 -14.71 -17.98 23.40
N ALA A 77 -14.38 -17.80 22.11
CA ALA A 77 -15.35 -17.50 21.06
C ALA A 77 -14.78 -17.84 19.68
N ILE A 78 -15.69 -18.05 18.72
CA ILE A 78 -15.40 -18.21 17.30
C ILE A 78 -16.04 -17.07 16.53
N LEU A 79 -15.22 -16.26 15.86
CA LEU A 79 -15.67 -15.17 14.99
C LEU A 79 -15.58 -15.62 13.53
N VAL A 80 -16.66 -15.41 12.78
CA VAL A 80 -16.74 -15.72 11.35
C VAL A 80 -17.06 -14.44 10.59
N GLY A 81 -16.20 -14.08 9.65
CA GLY A 81 -16.41 -12.96 8.73
C GLY A 81 -16.08 -13.37 7.30
N GLY A 82 -16.31 -12.47 6.35
CA GLY A 82 -16.04 -12.78 4.95
C GLY A 82 -16.98 -12.09 3.97
N TYR A 83 -16.78 -12.37 2.69
CA TYR A 83 -17.63 -11.88 1.61
C TYR A 83 -18.89 -12.74 1.48
N HIS A 84 -18.73 -14.07 1.42
CA HIS A 84 -19.84 -15.02 1.45
C HIS A 84 -20.07 -15.63 2.85
N PRO A 85 -21.34 -15.85 3.27
CA PRO A 85 -21.63 -16.46 4.57
C PRO A 85 -21.05 -17.88 4.68
N SER A 86 -20.34 -18.15 5.77
CA SER A 86 -19.76 -19.45 6.07
C SER A 86 -20.47 -20.13 7.25
N THR A 87 -20.32 -21.45 7.37
CA THR A 87 -20.92 -22.23 8.47
C THR A 87 -19.83 -22.83 9.36
N VAL A 88 -20.15 -23.06 10.64
CA VAL A 88 -19.21 -23.66 11.60
C VAL A 88 -19.87 -24.87 12.26
N SER A 89 -19.15 -25.98 12.29
CA SER A 89 -19.52 -27.20 13.01
C SER A 89 -18.49 -27.47 14.09
N THR A 90 -18.93 -27.75 15.31
CA THR A 90 -18.03 -28.04 16.44
C THR A 90 -18.77 -28.77 17.57
N THR A 91 -18.02 -29.52 18.37
CA THR A 91 -18.49 -30.12 19.64
C THR A 91 -18.10 -29.28 20.85
N LEU A 92 -17.35 -28.19 20.65
CA LEU A 92 -16.87 -27.31 21.70
C LEU A 92 -18.04 -26.51 22.30
N GLN A 93 -18.03 -26.35 23.62
CA GLN A 93 -18.95 -25.45 24.33
C GLN A 93 -18.41 -24.02 24.22
N THR A 94 -18.73 -23.33 23.12
CA THR A 94 -18.24 -21.98 22.83
C THR A 94 -19.31 -21.15 22.11
N GLN A 95 -19.13 -19.83 22.11
CA GLN A 95 -20.02 -18.89 21.44
C GLN A 95 -19.52 -18.60 20.01
N GLY A 96 -20.46 -18.55 19.06
CA GLY A 96 -20.20 -18.18 17.67
C GLY A 96 -20.74 -16.79 17.35
N TYR A 97 -19.98 -16.01 16.60
CA TYR A 97 -20.38 -14.66 16.18
C TYR A 97 -20.14 -14.46 14.68
N MET A 98 -21.13 -13.87 14.02
CA MET A 98 -20.99 -13.36 12.67
C MET A 98 -20.55 -11.91 12.73
N VAL A 99 -19.35 -11.62 12.21
CA VAL A 99 -18.72 -10.30 12.32
C VAL A 99 -18.43 -9.72 10.93
N LYS A 100 -18.54 -8.39 10.82
CA LYS A 100 -18.13 -7.67 9.61
C LYS A 100 -16.62 -7.48 9.59
N LEU A 101 -15.87 -8.54 9.31
CA LEU A 101 -14.42 -8.49 9.07
C LEU A 101 -14.13 -8.73 7.59
N PRO A 102 -13.20 -7.99 6.97
CA PRO A 102 -12.71 -8.35 5.64
C PRO A 102 -11.90 -9.66 5.74
N TYR A 103 -11.68 -10.31 4.61
CA TYR A 103 -10.74 -11.44 4.52
C TYR A 103 -9.38 -10.94 4.03
N ALA A 104 -8.31 -11.64 4.40
CA ALA A 104 -6.97 -11.39 3.88
C ALA A 104 -6.10 -12.62 4.10
N TYR A 105 -5.62 -13.21 3.01
CA TYR A 105 -4.77 -14.40 3.06
C TYR A 105 -3.25 -14.09 3.09
N GLU A 106 -2.88 -12.80 3.01
CA GLU A 106 -1.50 -12.31 3.15
C GLU A 106 -1.46 -11.13 4.15
N THR A 107 -0.34 -10.99 4.86
CA THR A 107 -0.12 -9.87 5.80
C THR A 107 0.22 -8.56 5.09
N GLU A 108 0.79 -8.64 3.88
CA GLU A 108 1.08 -7.53 2.96
C GLU A 108 -0.15 -7.20 2.10
N ASN A 109 -1.28 -6.91 2.75
CA ASN A 109 -2.52 -6.49 2.08
C ASN A 109 -3.28 -5.45 2.93
N LEU A 110 -3.86 -4.43 2.30
CA LEU A 110 -4.70 -3.42 2.97
C LEU A 110 -5.83 -4.06 3.79
N LYS A 111 -6.46 -5.12 3.29
CA LYS A 111 -7.53 -5.84 3.98
C LYS A 111 -7.08 -6.51 5.26
N PHE A 112 -5.82 -6.96 5.35
CA PHE A 112 -5.26 -7.46 6.59
C PHE A 112 -5.13 -6.35 7.63
N ARG A 113 -4.66 -5.17 7.22
CA ARG A 113 -4.61 -3.99 8.10
C ARG A 113 -6.02 -3.55 8.54
N GLU A 114 -6.98 -3.50 7.63
CA GLU A 114 -8.39 -3.21 7.95
C GLU A 114 -8.97 -4.23 8.95
N LEU A 115 -8.63 -5.51 8.80
CA LEU A 115 -9.01 -6.58 9.73
C LEU A 115 -8.46 -6.29 11.13
N LEU A 116 -7.17 -6.00 11.26
CA LEU A 116 -6.56 -5.67 12.54
C LEU A 116 -7.20 -4.43 13.18
N VAL A 117 -7.50 -3.39 12.40
CA VAL A 117 -8.19 -2.18 12.89
C VAL A 117 -9.56 -2.54 13.46
N ARG A 118 -10.32 -3.40 12.79
CA ARG A 118 -11.64 -3.82 13.27
C ARG A 118 -11.55 -4.71 14.51
N LEU A 119 -10.56 -5.61 14.57
CA LEU A 119 -10.29 -6.38 15.80
C LEU A 119 -9.92 -5.46 16.97
N ASN A 120 -9.13 -4.41 16.73
CA ASN A 120 -8.81 -3.42 17.74
C ASN A 120 -10.06 -2.64 18.22
N GLN A 121 -10.94 -2.26 17.30
CA GLN A 121 -12.20 -1.58 17.65
C GLN A 121 -13.14 -2.47 18.48
N LEU A 122 -13.25 -3.75 18.12
CA LEU A 122 -14.12 -4.70 18.81
C LEU A 122 -13.56 -5.09 20.18
N PHE A 123 -12.25 -5.34 20.25
CA PHE A 123 -11.65 -6.07 21.37
C PHE A 123 -10.49 -5.33 22.07
N GLY A 124 -9.97 -4.26 21.48
CA GLY A 124 -8.72 -3.62 21.93
C GLY A 124 -7.46 -4.42 21.57
N VAL A 125 -7.57 -5.41 20.70
CA VAL A 125 -6.46 -6.25 20.24
C VAL A 125 -5.50 -5.44 19.37
N GLU A 126 -4.21 -5.47 19.67
CA GLU A 126 -3.17 -4.79 18.87
C GLU A 126 -2.37 -5.72 17.97
N GLN A 127 -2.51 -7.04 18.13
CA GLN A 127 -1.79 -8.05 17.37
C GLN A 127 -2.56 -9.36 17.26
N VAL A 128 -2.28 -10.15 16.22
CA VAL A 128 -2.68 -11.56 16.15
C VAL A 128 -1.50 -12.45 16.55
N ASN A 129 -1.78 -13.50 17.33
CA ASN A 129 -0.76 -14.39 17.87
C ASN A 129 -0.38 -15.49 16.88
N ALA A 130 -1.28 -15.89 15.99
CA ALA A 130 -0.98 -16.82 14.89
C ALA A 130 -1.81 -16.46 13.66
N PHE A 131 -1.19 -16.55 12.48
CA PHE A 131 -1.87 -16.34 11.21
C PHE A 131 -1.69 -17.53 10.27
N ARG A 132 -2.80 -18.08 9.79
CA ARG A 132 -2.83 -19.13 8.76
C ARG A 132 -3.61 -18.60 7.56
N GLY A 133 -2.90 -17.97 6.64
CA GLY A 133 -3.41 -17.38 5.41
C GLY A 133 -2.98 -18.17 4.17
N SER A 134 -3.89 -18.41 3.24
CA SER A 134 -3.57 -18.97 1.91
C SER A 134 -4.64 -18.67 0.88
N TYR A 135 -4.27 -18.53 -0.41
CA TYR A 135 -5.25 -18.38 -1.48
C TYR A 135 -6.23 -19.56 -1.49
N THR A 136 -5.72 -20.78 -1.65
CA THR A 136 -6.50 -22.02 -1.44
C THR A 136 -6.18 -22.60 -0.07
N LEU A 137 -7.19 -22.73 0.80
CA LEU A 137 -7.00 -23.29 2.13
C LEU A 137 -6.72 -24.80 2.07
N PRO A 138 -5.81 -25.32 2.91
CA PRO A 138 -5.66 -26.76 3.05
C PRO A 138 -6.89 -27.34 3.77
N ALA A 139 -7.17 -28.62 3.53
CA ALA A 139 -8.29 -29.31 4.19
C ALA A 139 -8.13 -29.39 5.71
N LEU A 140 -6.89 -29.38 6.21
CA LEU A 140 -6.58 -29.36 7.65
C LEU A 140 -5.62 -28.22 7.97
N ILE A 141 -5.98 -27.42 8.96
CA ILE A 141 -5.18 -26.33 9.51
C ILE A 141 -4.99 -26.64 10.99
N SER A 142 -3.74 -26.81 11.41
CA SER A 142 -3.39 -27.07 12.81
C SER A 142 -2.61 -25.89 13.39
N VAL A 143 -3.01 -25.44 14.57
CA VAL A 143 -2.28 -24.40 15.33
C VAL A 143 -1.91 -24.94 16.70
N THR A 144 -0.63 -25.31 16.84
CA THR A 144 -0.06 -25.88 18.07
C THR A 144 0.76 -24.86 18.88
N ALA A 145 1.16 -23.76 18.24
CA ALA A 145 1.94 -22.67 18.82
C ALA A 145 1.54 -21.33 18.22
N PRO A 146 1.74 -20.21 18.94
CA PRO A 146 1.71 -18.88 18.34
C PRO A 146 2.87 -18.77 17.35
N ASP A 147 2.74 -17.85 16.41
CA ASP A 147 3.86 -17.49 15.56
C ASP A 147 4.94 -16.78 16.38
N ALA A 148 6.20 -16.91 15.97
CA ALA A 148 7.28 -16.10 16.51
C ALA A 148 6.92 -14.61 16.38
N PRO A 149 7.38 -13.73 17.29
CA PRO A 149 7.08 -12.30 17.23
C PRO A 149 7.36 -11.73 15.84
N ARG A 150 6.30 -11.21 15.22
CA ARG A 150 6.26 -10.81 13.83
C ARG A 150 5.58 -9.45 13.72
N ALA A 151 6.35 -8.45 13.28
CA ALA A 151 5.85 -7.08 13.24
C ALA A 151 4.66 -6.90 12.28
N ASP A 152 4.59 -7.70 11.22
CA ASP A 152 3.50 -7.69 10.24
C ASP A 152 2.16 -8.21 10.80
N LEU A 153 2.18 -8.94 11.93
CA LEU A 153 0.99 -9.38 12.67
C LEU A 153 0.46 -8.34 13.67
N THR A 154 1.07 -7.16 13.74
CA THR A 154 0.68 -6.07 14.65
C THR A 154 -0.03 -4.94 13.91
N MET A 155 -0.83 -4.16 14.65
CA MET A 155 -1.46 -2.93 14.15
C MET A 155 -0.43 -1.94 13.61
N GLN A 156 0.71 -1.82 14.28
CA GLN A 156 1.76 -0.86 13.94
C GLN A 156 2.56 -1.30 12.70
N GLY A 157 2.72 -2.61 12.47
CA GLY A 157 3.54 -3.15 11.40
C GLY A 157 5.04 -3.10 11.67
N PRO A 158 5.85 -3.44 10.65
CA PRO A 158 7.30 -3.23 10.65
C PRO A 158 7.69 -1.79 11.01
N LYS A 159 8.68 -1.67 11.90
CA LYS A 159 9.21 -0.37 12.30
C LYS A 159 10.16 0.16 11.22
N PRO A 160 10.13 1.47 10.93
CA PRO A 160 11.10 2.07 10.04
C PRO A 160 12.54 1.85 10.52
N ARG A 161 13.45 1.63 9.58
CA ARG A 161 14.89 1.48 9.81
C ARG A 161 15.60 2.73 9.36
N ALA A 162 16.51 3.24 10.19
CA ALA A 162 17.34 4.38 9.81
C ALA A 162 18.18 4.02 8.58
N SER A 163 18.21 4.93 7.60
CA SER A 163 19.14 4.83 6.48
C SER A 163 20.48 5.46 6.88
N SER A 164 21.59 4.84 6.47
CA SER A 164 22.93 5.44 6.58
C SER A 164 23.17 6.54 5.53
N SER A 165 22.25 6.73 4.59
CA SER A 165 22.34 7.76 3.58
C SER A 165 22.01 9.14 4.18
N GLY A 166 22.91 10.12 4.01
CA GLY A 166 22.66 11.53 4.33
C GLY A 166 21.74 12.24 3.33
N PHE A 167 20.96 11.47 2.57
CA PHE A 167 20.10 11.94 1.50
C PHE A 167 19.02 12.89 2.03
N THR A 168 19.00 14.10 1.46
CA THR A 168 17.96 15.10 1.68
C THR A 168 17.26 15.39 0.37
N PHE A 169 15.98 15.69 0.45
CA PHE A 169 15.17 16.01 -0.71
C PHE A 169 14.14 17.07 -0.39
N ARG A 170 13.44 17.55 -1.43
CA ARG A 170 12.40 18.56 -1.32
C ARG A 170 11.06 17.99 -1.78
N LEU A 171 10.00 18.25 -1.02
CA LEU A 171 8.64 17.94 -1.42
C LEU A 171 7.88 19.23 -1.76
N PRO A 172 7.15 19.29 -2.88
CA PRO A 172 6.29 20.42 -3.21
C PRO A 172 5.10 20.49 -2.25
N THR A 173 4.80 21.71 -1.83
CA THR A 173 3.65 22.03 -0.98
C THR A 173 2.52 22.65 -1.81
N ARG A 174 1.30 22.68 -1.26
CA ARG A 174 0.12 23.21 -1.96
C ARG A 174 0.20 24.70 -2.31
N ASP A 175 1.05 25.45 -1.61
CA ASP A 175 1.34 26.87 -1.83
C ASP A 175 2.57 27.11 -2.73
N TYR A 176 3.00 26.10 -3.50
CA TYR A 176 4.17 26.13 -4.38
C TYR A 176 5.52 26.27 -3.66
N GLY A 177 5.53 26.16 -2.33
CA GLY A 177 6.74 26.02 -1.54
C GLY A 177 7.42 24.66 -1.74
N ARG A 178 8.57 24.51 -1.08
CA ARG A 178 9.40 23.31 -1.09
C ARG A 178 9.86 22.97 0.32
N ALA A 179 9.25 21.95 0.90
CA ALA A 179 9.60 21.44 2.22
C ALA A 179 10.88 20.63 2.16
N ARG A 180 11.82 20.82 3.09
CA ARG A 180 13.02 19.98 3.17
C ARG A 180 12.78 18.74 4.03
N TRP A 181 13.17 17.59 3.49
CA TRP A 181 13.00 16.28 4.09
C TRP A 181 14.31 15.50 4.11
N THR A 182 14.40 14.62 5.10
CA THR A 182 15.33 13.48 5.12
C THR A 182 14.52 12.20 4.95
N LEU A 183 15.21 11.07 4.81
CA LEU A 183 14.58 9.74 4.84
C LEU A 183 13.87 9.43 6.17
N SER A 184 14.18 10.15 7.25
CA SER A 184 13.62 9.93 8.59
C SER A 184 12.55 10.96 8.99
N GLY A 185 12.24 11.94 8.13
CA GLY A 185 11.23 12.97 8.42
C GLY A 185 11.59 14.38 7.96
N PRO A 186 10.70 15.37 8.22
CA PRO A 186 10.90 16.76 7.83
C PRO A 186 11.98 17.42 8.69
N LEU A 187 12.85 18.25 8.09
CA LEU A 187 13.95 18.91 8.82
C LEU A 187 13.48 20.03 9.77
N ASN A 188 12.35 20.69 9.47
CA ASN A 188 11.86 21.85 10.21
C ASN A 188 10.51 21.58 10.93
N GLY A 189 10.21 20.31 11.25
CA GLY A 189 8.98 19.94 11.97
C GLY A 189 7.67 20.17 11.20
N GLY A 190 7.73 20.27 9.88
CA GLY A 190 6.65 20.77 9.02
C GLY A 190 5.30 20.06 9.17
N LYS A 191 4.26 20.84 9.50
CA LYS A 191 2.83 20.53 9.29
C LYS A 191 2.38 21.08 7.93
N GLU A 192 3.14 20.80 6.89
CA GLU A 192 2.85 21.35 5.56
C GLU A 192 1.85 20.46 4.83
N ALA A 193 0.93 21.07 4.10
CA ALA A 193 0.00 20.36 3.23
C ALA A 193 0.72 20.06 1.91
N TYR A 194 1.18 18.83 1.76
CA TYR A 194 1.86 18.37 0.55
C TYR A 194 0.89 18.14 -0.59
N VAL A 195 1.42 18.22 -1.81
CA VAL A 195 0.69 17.87 -3.01
C VAL A 195 0.61 16.33 -3.09
N SER A 196 -0.58 15.77 -2.89
CA SER A 196 -0.79 14.31 -2.95
C SER A 196 -0.94 13.79 -4.38
N GLU A 197 -1.31 14.65 -5.32
CA GLU A 197 -1.42 14.34 -6.73
C GLU A 197 -0.43 15.24 -7.47
N GLY A 198 0.74 14.69 -7.81
CA GLY A 198 1.79 15.38 -8.57
C GLY A 198 1.20 16.02 -9.81
N LYS A 199 0.86 17.29 -9.72
CA LYS A 199 0.31 18.11 -10.81
C LYS A 199 0.96 19.46 -10.77
N ILE A 200 2.10 19.58 -10.08
CA ILE A 200 2.78 20.82 -9.79
C ILE A 200 4.29 20.55 -9.81
N ALA A 201 5.02 21.39 -10.56
CA ALA A 201 6.46 21.52 -10.46
C ALA A 201 6.78 22.99 -10.37
N VAL A 202 7.81 23.30 -9.60
CA VAL A 202 8.22 24.67 -9.32
C VAL A 202 9.57 24.88 -9.98
N SER A 203 9.81 26.06 -10.55
CA SER A 203 11.12 26.48 -11.05
C SER A 203 12.16 26.42 -9.94
N GLU A 204 13.46 26.42 -10.29
CA GLU A 204 14.51 26.39 -9.26
C GLU A 204 14.52 27.65 -8.38
N SER A 205 14.19 28.80 -8.96
CA SER A 205 14.05 30.09 -8.26
C SER A 205 12.81 30.16 -7.36
N GLY A 206 11.78 29.35 -7.60
CA GLY A 206 10.53 29.39 -6.82
C GLY A 206 9.55 30.49 -7.24
N ASP A 207 9.89 31.31 -8.22
CA ASP A 207 9.09 32.42 -8.74
C ASP A 207 8.01 31.97 -9.74
N ARG A 208 8.15 30.77 -10.30
CA ARG A 208 7.22 30.21 -11.29
C ARG A 208 6.88 28.78 -10.93
N ALA A 209 5.60 28.46 -10.98
CA ALA A 209 5.11 27.09 -10.89
C ALA A 209 4.45 26.69 -12.20
N PHE A 210 4.40 25.40 -12.45
CA PHE A 210 3.71 24.79 -13.57
C PHE A 210 2.73 23.80 -12.99
N ARG A 211 1.50 23.76 -13.51
CA ARG A 211 0.50 22.82 -13.03
C ARG A 211 -0.38 22.23 -14.12
N LEU A 212 -0.90 21.04 -13.87
CA LEU A 212 -1.89 20.40 -14.73
C LEU A 212 -3.30 20.72 -14.24
N ARG A 213 -4.13 21.24 -15.13
CA ARG A 213 -5.55 21.50 -14.88
C ARG A 213 -6.39 20.86 -15.99
N GLY A 214 -6.97 19.69 -15.70
CA GLY A 214 -7.55 18.85 -16.73
C GLY A 214 -6.48 18.45 -17.75
N ASP A 215 -6.76 18.69 -19.03
CA ASP A 215 -5.87 18.38 -20.15
C ASP A 215 -5.02 19.58 -20.60
N GLN A 216 -4.70 20.51 -19.68
CA GLN A 216 -3.90 21.69 -19.98
C GLN A 216 -2.74 21.86 -19.01
N LEU A 217 -1.63 22.38 -19.54
CA LEU A 217 -0.52 22.92 -18.76
C LEU A 217 -0.79 24.40 -18.48
N GLU A 218 -0.70 24.81 -17.23
CA GLU A 218 -0.70 26.22 -16.82
C GLU A 218 0.67 26.59 -16.26
N SER A 219 1.18 27.78 -16.60
CA SER A 219 2.25 28.44 -15.84
C SER A 219 1.64 29.43 -14.85
N VAL A 220 2.13 29.43 -13.63
CA VAL A 220 1.70 30.32 -12.54
C VAL A 220 2.88 31.19 -12.13
N ASP A 221 2.71 32.50 -12.17
CA ASP A 221 3.60 33.43 -11.48
C ASP A 221 3.31 33.35 -9.98
N VAL A 222 4.26 32.81 -9.21
CA VAL A 222 4.05 32.51 -7.78
C VAL A 222 3.82 33.79 -6.95
N PRO A 223 4.55 34.90 -7.16
CA PRO A 223 4.33 36.14 -6.41
C PRO A 223 2.94 36.74 -6.59
N THR A 224 2.42 36.77 -7.83
CA THR A 224 1.12 37.39 -8.14
C THR A 224 -0.05 36.40 -8.11
N GLY A 225 0.23 35.10 -8.18
CA GLY A 225 -0.76 34.04 -8.36
C GLY A 225 -1.38 34.00 -9.75
N GLN A 226 -0.90 34.81 -10.70
CA GLN A 226 -1.45 34.87 -12.05
C GLN A 226 -1.13 33.58 -12.82
N ALA A 227 -2.17 32.91 -13.35
CA ALA A 227 -2.03 31.71 -14.16
C ALA A 227 -2.23 32.02 -15.65
N THR A 228 -1.44 31.38 -16.51
CA THR A 228 -1.54 31.44 -17.97
C THR A 228 -1.58 30.03 -18.52
N SER A 229 -2.58 29.73 -19.35
CA SER A 229 -2.70 28.44 -20.02
C SER A 229 -1.74 28.35 -21.21
N ILE A 230 -1.08 27.21 -21.36
CA ILE A 230 -0.12 26.91 -22.42
C ILE A 230 -0.77 25.89 -23.36
N ALA A 231 -1.14 26.36 -24.56
CA ALA A 231 -1.75 25.51 -25.57
C ALA A 231 -0.73 24.51 -26.14
N LEU A 232 -1.16 23.27 -26.34
CA LEU A 232 -0.41 22.28 -27.12
C LEU A 232 -0.44 22.65 -28.61
N PRO A 233 0.65 22.41 -29.35
CA PRO A 233 0.65 22.54 -30.80
C PRO A 233 -0.34 21.57 -31.45
N PRO A 234 -0.98 21.91 -32.59
CA PRO A 234 -1.97 21.05 -33.24
C PRO A 234 -1.44 19.69 -33.71
N ASP A 235 -0.13 19.58 -33.94
CA ASP A 235 0.59 18.38 -34.37
C ASP A 235 1.07 17.50 -33.20
N PHE A 236 0.89 17.96 -31.96
CA PHE A 236 1.17 17.15 -30.79
C PHE A 236 -0.02 16.24 -30.47
N PRO A 237 0.23 15.01 -29.98
CA PRO A 237 -0.81 14.22 -29.35
C PRO A 237 -1.47 15.04 -28.24
N ARG A 238 -2.80 14.97 -28.16
CA ARG A 238 -3.52 15.63 -27.07
C ARG A 238 -3.17 14.94 -25.76
N PHE A 239 -3.17 15.70 -24.67
CA PHE A 239 -3.16 15.08 -23.35
C PHE A 239 -4.36 14.14 -23.22
N SER A 240 -4.08 12.94 -22.75
CA SER A 240 -5.07 12.00 -22.27
C SER A 240 -4.65 11.65 -20.85
N TRP A 241 -5.40 12.06 -19.84
CA TRP A 241 -5.07 11.79 -18.44
C TRP A 241 -3.66 12.25 -18.06
N ALA A 242 -3.40 13.56 -18.11
CA ALA A 242 -2.13 14.11 -17.64
C ALA A 242 -1.93 13.82 -16.14
N MET A 243 -0.79 13.20 -15.80
CA MET A 243 -0.60 12.57 -14.50
C MET A 243 0.26 13.34 -13.55
N ASP A 244 1.44 13.74 -14.04
CA ASP A 244 2.47 14.42 -13.28
C ASP A 244 3.41 15.18 -14.20
N LEU A 245 4.19 16.07 -13.59
CA LEU A 245 5.19 16.84 -14.27
C LEU A 245 6.42 17.10 -13.38
N ALA A 246 7.58 17.22 -14.02
CA ALA A 246 8.86 17.48 -13.37
C ALA A 246 9.56 18.67 -14.01
N TYR A 247 10.29 19.44 -13.20
CA TYR A 247 11.12 20.54 -13.67
C TYR A 247 12.58 20.10 -13.79
N ASP A 248 13.10 20.05 -15.01
CA ASP A 248 14.52 19.90 -15.30
C ASP A 248 15.24 21.23 -15.08
N SER A 249 15.94 21.31 -13.95
CA SER A 249 16.69 22.49 -13.54
C SER A 249 17.95 22.77 -14.36
N LYS A 250 18.49 21.79 -15.10
CA LYS A 250 19.64 22.01 -15.99
C LYS A 250 19.21 22.68 -17.28
N ARG A 251 18.08 22.23 -17.85
CA ARG A 251 17.61 22.67 -19.17
C ARG A 251 16.50 23.70 -19.13
N ASN A 252 15.93 23.97 -17.95
CA ASN A 252 14.72 24.78 -17.78
C ASN A 252 13.55 24.18 -18.57
N VAL A 253 13.37 22.87 -18.45
CA VAL A 253 12.33 22.12 -19.17
C VAL A 253 11.30 21.58 -18.18
N VAL A 254 10.02 21.80 -18.45
CA VAL A 254 8.92 21.11 -17.77
C VAL A 254 8.58 19.88 -18.59
N SER A 255 8.72 18.71 -17.98
CA SER A 255 8.31 17.45 -18.59
C SER A 255 6.99 16.99 -18.01
N ILE A 256 6.06 16.55 -18.85
CA ILE A 256 4.71 16.11 -18.48
C ILE A 256 4.53 14.67 -18.93
N VAL A 257 3.96 13.83 -18.07
CA VAL A 257 3.59 12.44 -18.40
C VAL A 257 2.08 12.25 -18.43
N THR A 258 1.60 11.41 -19.35
CA THR A 258 0.19 11.07 -19.54
C THR A 258 -0.04 9.56 -19.42
N LEU A 259 -1.27 9.12 -19.08
CA LEU A 259 -1.68 7.70 -19.14
C LEU A 259 -2.51 7.38 -20.36
N GLY A 260 -2.64 6.08 -20.62
CA GLY A 260 -3.62 5.54 -21.55
C GLY A 260 -3.11 5.49 -22.98
N GLY A 261 -3.43 4.39 -23.66
CA GLY A 261 -2.85 4.09 -24.97
C GLY A 261 -1.33 4.02 -24.89
N GLU A 262 -0.65 4.75 -25.77
CA GLU A 262 0.80 4.78 -25.90
C GLU A 262 1.52 5.40 -24.68
N GLY A 263 0.88 6.37 -24.02
CA GLY A 263 1.53 7.22 -23.02
C GLY A 263 2.65 8.08 -23.63
N PHE A 264 2.77 9.34 -23.19
CA PHE A 264 3.79 10.23 -23.72
C PHE A 264 4.47 11.05 -22.61
N LEU A 265 5.74 11.36 -22.85
CA LEU A 265 6.52 12.38 -22.15
C LEU A 265 6.60 13.61 -23.05
N TYR A 266 5.90 14.68 -22.68
CA TYR A 266 5.96 15.97 -23.38
C TYR A 266 6.99 16.86 -22.72
N ARG A 267 7.70 17.67 -23.50
CA ARG A 267 8.70 18.59 -22.96
C ARG A 267 8.43 20.02 -23.40
N PHE A 268 8.40 20.92 -22.44
CA PHE A 268 8.15 22.34 -22.61
C PHE A 268 9.34 23.15 -22.10
N ASP A 269 9.92 23.99 -22.96
CA ASP A 269 10.96 24.94 -22.60
C ASP A 269 10.34 26.09 -21.78
N ALA A 270 10.57 26.06 -20.47
CA ALA A 270 10.01 27.02 -19.53
C ALA A 270 10.57 28.44 -19.70
N ARG A 271 11.77 28.56 -20.28
CA ARG A 271 12.44 29.84 -20.49
C ARG A 271 11.91 30.53 -21.74
N ASN A 272 11.88 29.81 -22.85
CA ASN A 272 11.45 30.34 -24.15
C ASN A 272 9.93 30.19 -24.38
N GLN A 273 9.21 29.58 -23.43
CA GLN A 273 7.77 29.32 -23.49
C GLN A 273 7.32 28.60 -24.76
N LYS A 274 8.04 27.54 -25.14
CA LYS A 274 7.75 26.76 -26.35
C LYS A 274 7.79 25.27 -26.06
N TRP A 275 6.93 24.52 -26.73
CA TRP A 275 7.03 23.07 -26.77
C TRP A 275 8.28 22.65 -27.53
N LEU A 276 8.99 21.65 -27.02
CA LEU A 276 10.19 21.11 -27.63
C LEU A 276 9.86 19.91 -28.50
N ASP A 277 9.22 18.90 -27.89
CA ASP A 277 8.88 17.61 -28.48
C ASP A 277 8.00 16.81 -27.52
N TYR A 278 7.61 15.62 -27.97
CA TYR A 278 7.02 14.56 -27.16
C TYR A 278 7.72 13.23 -27.48
N ARG A 279 7.72 12.32 -26.51
CA ARG A 279 8.34 10.99 -26.63
C ARG A 279 7.36 9.93 -26.18
N SER A 280 7.24 8.86 -26.95
CA SER A 280 6.51 7.67 -26.52
C SER A 280 7.14 7.11 -25.25
N VAL A 281 6.31 6.66 -24.31
CA VAL A 281 6.77 5.83 -23.19
C VAL A 281 6.36 4.36 -23.37
N ASN A 282 6.08 3.94 -24.61
CA ASN A 282 5.87 2.54 -25.01
C ASN A 282 4.79 1.81 -24.19
N ASN A 283 3.62 2.43 -24.04
CA ASN A 283 2.48 1.95 -23.25
C ASN A 283 2.79 1.76 -21.75
N VAL A 284 3.76 2.50 -21.20
CA VAL A 284 4.00 2.51 -19.75
C VAL A 284 3.18 3.61 -19.09
N ASP A 285 2.24 3.20 -18.25
CA ASP A 285 1.42 4.08 -17.43
C ASP A 285 2.26 4.66 -16.27
N ILE A 286 2.59 5.95 -16.33
CA ILE A 286 3.39 6.67 -15.32
C ILE A 286 2.50 7.46 -14.36
N PHE A 287 2.64 7.21 -13.06
CA PHE A 287 1.90 7.86 -11.98
C PHE A 287 2.60 9.08 -11.38
N SER A 288 3.92 9.11 -11.37
CA SER A 288 4.70 10.27 -10.92
C SER A 288 6.03 10.39 -11.64
N LEU A 289 6.57 11.61 -11.66
CA LEU A 289 7.79 11.95 -12.35
C LEU A 289 8.66 12.87 -11.50
N SER A 290 9.96 12.60 -11.45
CA SER A 290 10.95 13.44 -10.79
C SER A 290 12.18 13.58 -11.66
N TYR A 291 12.86 14.73 -11.59
CA TYR A 291 14.11 14.96 -12.29
C TYR A 291 15.30 14.86 -11.33
N ASP A 292 16.24 13.97 -11.64
CA ASP A 292 17.50 13.77 -10.94
C ASP A 292 18.61 14.57 -11.64
N ALA A 293 18.85 15.79 -11.18
CA ALA A 293 19.89 16.65 -11.72
C ALA A 293 21.30 16.06 -11.58
N LYS A 294 21.55 15.20 -10.59
CA LYS A 294 22.89 14.62 -10.37
C LYS A 294 23.22 13.58 -11.45
N ALA A 295 22.28 12.70 -11.77
CA ALA A 295 22.45 11.68 -12.82
C ALA A 295 21.94 12.12 -14.20
N ASP A 296 21.39 13.34 -14.33
CA ASP A 296 20.88 13.89 -15.59
C ASP A 296 19.80 13.03 -16.25
N ARG A 297 18.78 12.66 -15.46
CA ARG A 297 17.72 11.74 -15.87
C ARG A 297 16.41 12.04 -15.16
N TYR A 298 15.30 11.56 -15.70
CA TYR A 298 14.06 11.44 -14.96
C TYR A 298 13.93 10.05 -14.34
N VAL A 299 13.23 10.01 -13.21
CA VAL A 299 12.85 8.80 -12.50
C VAL A 299 11.34 8.85 -12.31
N ALA A 300 10.64 7.80 -12.73
CA ALA A 300 9.19 7.76 -12.78
C ALA A 300 8.63 6.53 -12.05
N TRP A 301 7.50 6.68 -11.36
CA TRP A 301 6.77 5.58 -10.71
C TRP A 301 5.68 5.10 -11.65
N THR A 302 5.63 3.80 -11.94
CA THR A 302 4.64 3.24 -12.87
C THR A 302 3.46 2.62 -12.14
N ASP A 303 2.36 2.41 -12.87
CA ASP A 303 1.18 1.69 -12.37
C ASP A 303 1.43 0.19 -12.10
N GLN A 304 2.56 -0.34 -12.56
CA GLN A 304 3.03 -1.71 -12.29
C GLN A 304 3.95 -1.77 -11.06
N GLY A 305 4.18 -0.65 -10.37
CA GLY A 305 5.06 -0.61 -9.21
C GLY A 305 6.55 -0.74 -9.54
N SER A 306 6.94 -0.17 -10.68
CA SER A 306 8.33 -0.11 -11.14
C SER A 306 8.85 1.32 -11.14
N LEU A 307 10.17 1.46 -11.08
CA LEU A 307 10.86 2.70 -11.41
C LEU A 307 11.24 2.67 -12.89
N LEU A 308 10.72 3.61 -13.69
CA LEU A 308 11.16 3.84 -15.06
C LEU A 308 12.20 4.97 -15.07
N PHE A 309 13.36 4.70 -15.66
CA PHE A 309 14.43 5.67 -15.85
C PHE A 309 14.41 6.20 -17.28
N ILE A 310 14.49 7.51 -17.43
CA ILE A 310 14.42 8.20 -18.72
C ILE A 310 15.60 9.19 -18.78
N SER A 311 16.31 9.30 -19.90
CA SER A 311 17.40 10.26 -20.04
C SER A 311 16.92 11.70 -19.85
N GLY A 312 17.82 12.63 -19.53
CA GLY A 312 17.50 14.07 -19.51
C GLY A 312 17.00 14.60 -20.88
N THR A 313 17.21 13.85 -21.96
CA THR A 313 16.66 14.15 -23.30
C THR A 313 15.29 13.52 -23.56
N GLY A 314 14.78 12.68 -22.66
CA GLY A 314 13.44 12.09 -22.75
C GLY A 314 13.38 10.68 -23.33
N ASP A 315 14.52 10.02 -23.55
CA ASP A 315 14.58 8.66 -24.06
C ASP A 315 14.47 7.65 -22.92
N ALA A 316 13.55 6.67 -23.03
CA ALA A 316 13.43 5.62 -22.03
C ALA A 316 14.73 4.79 -21.97
N LEU A 317 15.25 4.57 -20.76
CA LEU A 317 16.50 3.84 -20.53
C LEU A 317 16.22 2.39 -20.11
N PHE A 318 15.64 2.21 -18.93
CA PHE A 318 15.28 0.90 -18.38
C PHE A 318 14.23 1.05 -17.29
N ALA A 319 13.54 -0.06 -16.98
CA ALA A 319 12.61 -0.14 -15.86
C ALA A 319 13.11 -1.15 -14.81
N GLN A 320 12.91 -0.83 -13.54
CA GLN A 320 13.28 -1.66 -12.40
C GLN A 320 12.03 -1.95 -11.55
N PRO A 321 11.55 -3.20 -11.49
CA PRO A 321 10.46 -3.56 -10.59
C PRO A 321 10.92 -3.43 -9.14
N VAL A 322 10.26 -2.59 -8.33
CA VAL A 322 10.67 -2.36 -6.93
C VAL A 322 9.58 -2.69 -5.91
N ILE A 323 8.32 -2.83 -6.32
CA ILE A 323 7.19 -2.99 -5.40
C ILE A 323 7.34 -4.12 -4.38
N SER A 324 7.91 -5.26 -4.78
CA SER A 324 8.14 -6.41 -3.88
C SER A 324 9.27 -6.20 -2.87
N ARG A 325 10.08 -5.16 -3.05
CA ARG A 325 11.17 -4.76 -2.13
C ARG A 325 10.68 -3.76 -1.09
N LEU A 326 9.56 -3.09 -1.32
CA LEU A 326 9.02 -2.07 -0.43
C LEU A 326 8.30 -2.72 0.76
N GLU A 327 9.04 -2.98 1.84
CA GLU A 327 8.51 -3.52 3.09
C GLU A 327 7.24 -2.77 3.54
N SER A 328 6.16 -3.50 3.87
CA SER A 328 4.86 -2.95 4.26
C SER A 328 4.08 -2.18 3.19
N PHE A 329 4.56 -2.10 1.95
CA PHE A 329 3.84 -1.42 0.89
C PHE A 329 2.52 -2.11 0.55
N GLY A 330 2.44 -3.44 0.68
CA GLY A 330 1.19 -4.17 0.50
C GLY A 330 0.10 -3.75 1.49
N ARG A 331 0.47 -3.16 2.64
CA ARG A 331 -0.49 -2.72 3.66
C ARG A 331 -1.19 -1.40 3.33
N VAL A 332 -0.76 -0.69 2.27
CA VAL A 332 -1.38 0.59 1.85
C VAL A 332 -2.37 0.45 0.69
N TYR A 333 -2.49 -0.73 0.08
CA TYR A 333 -3.45 -0.99 -1.00
C TYR A 333 -3.85 -2.47 -1.10
N ASP A 334 -4.95 -2.77 -1.78
CA ASP A 334 -5.43 -4.13 -1.96
C ASP A 334 -4.73 -4.79 -3.16
N ARG A 335 -3.64 -5.52 -2.89
CA ARG A 335 -2.86 -6.20 -3.92
C ARG A 335 -3.71 -7.27 -4.60
N GLY A 336 -3.83 -7.16 -5.93
CA GLY A 336 -4.63 -8.09 -6.76
C GLY A 336 -5.99 -7.52 -7.17
N ASN A 337 -6.55 -6.58 -6.39
CA ASN A 337 -7.83 -5.95 -6.69
C ASN A 337 -7.73 -4.45 -7.02
N GLY A 338 -6.55 -3.86 -6.87
CA GLY A 338 -6.30 -2.45 -7.14
C GLY A 338 -4.92 -2.19 -7.73
N ARG A 339 -4.79 -1.04 -8.40
CA ARG A 339 -3.50 -0.50 -8.81
C ARG A 339 -2.72 -0.04 -7.57
N PRO A 340 -1.39 -0.13 -7.56
CA PRO A 340 -0.58 0.46 -6.49
C PRO A 340 -0.88 1.96 -6.37
N PRO A 341 -0.81 2.52 -5.16
CA PRO A 341 -1.02 3.95 -4.98
C PRO A 341 0.08 4.73 -5.66
N ARG A 342 -0.22 6.00 -5.97
CA ARG A 342 0.80 6.93 -6.43
C ARG A 342 1.82 7.17 -5.32
N LEU A 343 3.10 7.17 -5.69
CA LEU A 343 4.21 7.55 -4.83
C LEU A 343 4.86 8.79 -5.42
N GLN A 344 5.10 9.81 -4.60
CA GLN A 344 5.96 10.91 -5.02
C GLN A 344 7.42 10.44 -5.03
N ILE A 345 8.19 10.86 -6.03
CA ILE A 345 9.60 10.51 -6.15
C ILE A 345 10.47 11.73 -5.88
N ALA A 346 11.52 11.51 -5.09
CA ALA A 346 12.70 12.38 -5.11
C ALA A 346 13.94 11.52 -5.33
N ALA A 347 14.78 11.89 -6.31
CA ALA A 347 15.97 11.13 -6.67
C ALA A 347 17.21 12.03 -6.66
N THR A 348 18.35 11.47 -6.27
CA THR A 348 19.67 12.12 -6.35
C THR A 348 20.75 11.07 -6.55
N GLY A 349 21.17 10.88 -7.80
CA GLY A 349 22.07 9.79 -8.17
C GLY A 349 21.43 8.43 -7.90
N ASP A 350 22.06 7.63 -7.04
CA ASP A 350 21.59 6.28 -6.73
C ASP A 350 20.57 6.23 -5.58
N ASP A 351 20.38 7.33 -4.84
CA ASP A 351 19.43 7.41 -3.73
C ASP A 351 18.07 7.92 -4.22
N ILE A 352 17.02 7.14 -3.96
CA ILE A 352 15.65 7.43 -4.38
C ILE A 352 14.73 7.31 -3.16
N ALA A 353 14.00 8.38 -2.86
CA ALA A 353 12.91 8.39 -1.89
C ALA A 353 11.59 8.17 -2.63
N LEU A 354 10.88 7.14 -2.22
CA LEU A 354 9.52 6.83 -2.61
C LEU A 354 8.60 7.26 -1.46
N VAL A 355 7.77 8.28 -1.70
CA VAL A 355 7.03 8.97 -0.64
C VAL A 355 5.54 8.77 -0.85
N TYR A 356 4.89 8.09 0.11
CA TYR A 356 3.45 7.93 0.11
C TYR A 356 2.79 9.07 0.88
N ILE A 357 1.94 9.83 0.18
CA ILE A 357 1.26 11.02 0.70
C ILE A 357 -0.25 10.78 0.64
N VAL A 358 -0.92 10.97 1.77
CA VAL A 358 -2.38 10.83 1.90
C VAL A 358 -2.91 12.04 2.65
N ASP A 359 -3.96 12.66 2.12
CA ASP A 359 -4.58 13.86 2.68
C ASP A 359 -3.60 15.02 2.92
N GLY A 360 -2.58 15.11 2.06
CA GLY A 360 -1.51 16.12 2.17
C GLY A 360 -0.50 15.85 3.29
N GLY A 361 -0.53 14.69 3.94
CA GLY A 361 0.48 14.26 4.91
C GLY A 361 1.33 13.10 4.39
N VAL A 362 2.64 13.15 4.65
CA VAL A 362 3.53 12.00 4.39
C VAL A 362 3.21 10.88 5.38
N ARG A 363 2.87 9.71 4.86
CA ARG A 363 2.56 8.50 5.63
C ARG A 363 3.74 7.55 5.70
N ASN A 364 4.42 7.34 4.57
CA ASN A 364 5.56 6.43 4.49
C ASN A 364 6.64 7.01 3.58
N ILE A 365 7.90 6.70 3.90
CA ILE A 365 9.03 6.90 2.99
C ILE A 365 9.78 5.58 2.92
N TRP A 366 10.00 5.12 1.69
CA TRP A 366 10.98 4.07 1.40
C TRP A 366 12.20 4.70 0.76
N HIS A 367 13.37 4.32 1.25
CA HIS A 367 14.63 4.56 0.57
C HIS A 367 14.92 3.38 -0.33
N TYR A 368 15.12 3.64 -1.61
CA TYR A 368 15.63 2.68 -2.58
C TYR A 368 17.01 3.13 -3.05
N ASN A 369 17.99 2.24 -2.98
CA ASN A 369 19.33 2.47 -3.51
C ASN A 369 19.50 1.69 -4.82
N LEU A 370 19.65 2.41 -5.93
CA LEU A 370 19.73 1.82 -7.27
C LEU A 370 20.95 0.90 -7.42
N ARG A 371 22.08 1.25 -6.80
CA ARG A 371 23.34 0.50 -6.96
C ARG A 371 23.30 -0.85 -6.26
N THR A 372 22.71 -0.90 -5.07
CA THR A 372 22.61 -2.14 -4.29
C THR A 372 21.31 -2.90 -4.51
N ASP A 373 20.38 -2.35 -5.31
CA ASP A 373 19.04 -2.90 -5.54
C ASP A 373 18.29 -3.21 -4.23
N ALA A 374 18.48 -2.35 -3.22
CA ALA A 374 17.93 -2.55 -1.88
C ALA A 374 16.91 -1.45 -1.54
N ALA A 375 15.83 -1.84 -0.88
CA ALA A 375 14.84 -0.91 -0.34
C ALA A 375 14.67 -1.09 1.18
N ALA A 376 14.36 -0.01 1.87
CA ALA A 376 14.00 -0.03 3.29
C ALA A 376 12.89 0.99 3.57
N LEU A 377 11.94 0.64 4.44
CA LEU A 377 11.03 1.60 5.05
C LEU A 377 11.81 2.47 6.04
N THR A 378 11.93 3.78 5.79
CA THR A 378 12.73 4.71 6.61
C THR A 378 11.90 5.70 7.40
N TYR A 379 10.64 5.90 7.02
CA TYR A 379 9.67 6.70 7.76
C TYR A 379 8.29 6.06 7.71
N SER A 380 7.56 6.10 8.83
CA SER A 380 6.16 5.70 8.91
C SER A 380 5.44 6.56 9.93
N ARG A 381 4.23 7.02 9.58
CA ARG A 381 3.32 7.75 10.46
C ARG A 381 1.92 7.17 10.32
N ASN A 382 1.47 6.51 11.38
CA ASN A 382 0.13 5.92 11.49
C ASN A 382 -0.97 6.98 11.45
#